data_AF-A0A6A5UQI6-F1
#
_entry.id   AF-A0A6A5UQI6-F1
#
_cell.length_a   1.000
_cell.length_b   1.000
_cell.length_c   1.000
_cell.angle_alpha   90.00
_cell.angle_beta   90.00
_cell.angle_gamma   90.00
#
_symmetry.space_group_name_H-M   'P 1'
#
loop_
_entity.id
_entity.type
_entity.pdbx_description
1 polymer ?
#
loop_
_entity_poly.entity_id
_entity_poly.type
_entity_poly.pdbx_seq_one_letter_code
_entity_poly.pdbx_strand_id
1 'polypeptide(L)'
;QFPRHPVWNHPVFAHHAYAAFAQEVEASLDAEVAPSRLSILYQAIPLLADQLQAIDARNEQRIKELGTSIKEQMRVQSEAGLVPPQYRMCRAVRTVEDLWREWTVGLQGQPSISELDRRWGSTWRAGRRSELQWYSLRLEVIKEITRISQARRTSEEAAMWQLSQQQQQQRCSLDLFCKRLRAARKQR
;
A
#
# COMPACT_ATOMS: atom_id res chain seq x y z
N GLN A 1 41.79 -53.95 24.99
CA GLN A 1 42.16 -55.19 24.28
C GLN A 1 42.33 -56.31 25.30
N PHE A 2 41.85 -57.53 25.02
CA PHE A 2 41.90 -58.69 25.95
C PHE A 2 42.69 -59.86 25.36
N PRO A 3 44.02 -59.75 25.23
CA PRO A 3 44.85 -60.75 24.55
C PRO A 3 45.00 -62.08 25.31
N ARG A 4 44.54 -62.16 26.58
CA ARG A 4 44.62 -63.37 27.41
C ARG A 4 43.29 -64.14 27.51
N HIS A 5 42.29 -63.80 26.70
CA HIS A 5 41.01 -64.49 26.73
C HIS A 5 41.14 -65.92 26.16
N PRO A 6 40.59 -66.97 26.81
CA PRO A 6 40.78 -68.36 26.40
C PRO A 6 40.37 -68.67 24.95
N VAL A 7 39.45 -67.88 24.39
CA VAL A 7 39.01 -68.00 22.99
C VAL A 7 40.18 -67.90 22.01
N TRP A 8 41.19 -67.08 22.30
CA TRP A 8 42.34 -66.84 21.42
C TRP A 8 43.39 -67.95 21.48
N ASN A 9 43.30 -68.88 22.44
CA ASN A 9 44.16 -70.06 22.52
C ASN A 9 43.63 -71.23 21.65
N HIS A 10 42.50 -71.05 20.95
CA HIS A 10 41.95 -72.09 20.09
C HIS A 10 42.83 -72.31 18.85
N PRO A 11 43.08 -73.56 18.40
CA PRO A 11 44.00 -73.87 17.30
C PRO A 11 43.69 -73.15 15.98
N VAL A 12 42.42 -72.80 15.76
CA VAL A 12 41.97 -72.04 14.59
C VAL A 12 42.69 -70.69 14.47
N PHE A 13 43.01 -70.05 15.60
CA PHE A 13 43.67 -68.74 15.65
C PHE A 13 45.19 -68.83 15.50
N ALA A 14 45.77 -70.02 15.67
CA ALA A 14 47.17 -70.30 15.39
C ALA A 14 47.41 -70.78 13.94
N HIS A 15 46.33 -70.95 13.16
CA HIS A 15 46.41 -71.47 11.80
C HIS A 15 46.80 -70.37 10.80
N HIS A 16 47.65 -70.70 9.83
CA HIS A 16 48.15 -69.76 8.82
C HIS A 16 47.03 -69.08 8.01
N ALA A 17 45.94 -69.79 7.72
CA ALA A 17 44.78 -69.22 7.04
C ALA A 17 44.08 -68.12 7.88
N TYR A 18 44.08 -68.24 9.21
CA TYR A 18 43.57 -67.19 10.08
C TYR A 18 44.51 -65.98 10.09
N ALA A 19 45.83 -66.18 10.06
CA ALA A 19 46.80 -65.08 9.98
C ALA A 19 46.63 -64.26 8.68
N ALA A 20 46.45 -64.94 7.54
CA ALA A 20 46.17 -64.27 6.27
C ALA A 20 44.83 -63.50 6.32
N PHE A 21 43.77 -64.14 6.82
CA PHE A 21 42.47 -63.49 7.02
C PHE A 21 42.56 -62.30 7.97
N ALA A 22 43.29 -62.41 9.08
CA ALA A 22 43.47 -61.33 10.05
C ALA A 22 44.22 -60.15 9.43
N GLN A 23 45.26 -60.41 8.63
CA GLN A 23 45.96 -59.39 7.86
C GLN A 23 45.04 -58.72 6.83
N GLU A 24 44.21 -59.48 6.12
CA GLU A 24 43.22 -58.93 5.18
C GLU A 24 42.17 -58.07 5.90
N VAL A 25 41.71 -58.49 7.08
CA VAL A 25 40.77 -57.72 7.92
C VAL A 25 41.42 -56.45 8.45
N GLU A 26 42.65 -56.50 8.96
CA GLU A 26 43.38 -55.30 9.40
C GLU A 26 43.65 -54.34 8.23
N ALA A 27 44.07 -54.84 7.07
CA ALA A 27 44.26 -54.02 5.88
C ALA A 27 42.94 -53.37 5.39
N SER A 28 41.79 -54.02 5.61
CA SER A 28 40.47 -53.46 5.30
C SER A 28 40.00 -52.38 6.30
N LEU A 29 40.54 -52.37 7.52
CA LEU A 29 40.25 -51.34 8.53
C LEU A 29 41.00 -50.03 8.26
N ASP A 30 42.18 -50.11 7.65
CA ASP A 30 42.96 -48.94 7.22
C ASP A 30 42.46 -48.35 5.89
N ALA A 31 41.71 -49.13 5.11
CA ALA A 31 41.21 -48.75 3.80
C ALA A 31 39.88 -47.99 3.86
N GLU A 32 39.83 -46.86 4.56
CA GLU A 32 38.83 -45.79 4.29
C GLU A 32 39.15 -44.51 5.07
N VAL A 33 40.13 -43.71 4.61
CA VAL A 33 40.25 -42.30 5.01
C VAL A 33 39.31 -41.45 4.13
N ALA A 34 38.05 -41.86 4.01
CA ALA A 34 36.97 -40.92 3.77
C ALA A 34 36.60 -40.35 5.15
N PRO A 35 36.50 -39.03 5.34
CA PRO A 35 36.11 -38.48 6.63
C PRO A 35 34.80 -39.14 7.06
N SER A 36 34.79 -39.70 8.26
CA SER A 36 33.60 -40.35 8.81
C SER A 36 32.41 -39.39 8.73
N ARG A 37 31.19 -39.92 8.59
CA ARG A 37 29.98 -39.07 8.53
C ARG A 37 29.92 -38.04 9.67
N LEU A 38 30.40 -38.41 10.86
CA LEU A 38 30.55 -37.50 12.00
C LEU A 38 31.56 -36.37 11.73
N SER A 39 32.74 -36.69 11.18
CA SER A 39 33.75 -35.67 10.81
C SER A 39 33.22 -34.68 9.78
N ILE A 40 32.49 -35.17 8.77
CA ILE A 40 31.83 -34.32 7.77
C ILE A 40 30.80 -33.38 8.43
N LEU A 41 29.98 -33.91 9.35
CA LEU A 41 29.00 -33.10 10.08
C LEU A 41 29.67 -32.02 10.93
N TYR A 42 30.74 -32.35 11.66
CA TYR A 42 31.47 -31.37 12.47
C TYR A 42 32.11 -30.27 11.64
N GLN A 43 32.57 -30.58 10.42
CA GLN A 43 33.11 -29.58 9.49
C GLN A 43 32.01 -28.73 8.84
N ALA A 44 30.85 -29.31 8.53
CA ALA A 44 29.78 -28.61 7.83
C ALA A 44 28.94 -27.69 8.73
N ILE A 45 28.75 -28.02 10.01
CA ILE A 45 27.96 -27.23 10.97
C ILE A 45 28.39 -25.75 11.05
N PRO A 46 29.68 -25.40 11.27
CA PRO A 46 30.09 -24.00 11.35
C PRO A 46 29.87 -23.27 10.01
N LEU A 47 30.11 -23.92 8.87
CA LEU A 47 29.88 -23.33 7.55
C LEU A 47 28.41 -22.98 7.32
N LEU A 48 27.50 -23.88 7.74
CA LEU A 48 26.07 -23.62 7.66
C LEU A 48 25.64 -22.51 8.63
N ALA A 49 26.20 -22.46 9.83
CA ALA A 49 25.94 -21.39 10.79
C ALA A 49 26.37 -20.02 10.24
N ASP A 50 27.57 -19.93 9.67
CA ASP A 50 28.09 -18.71 9.04
C ASP A 50 27.20 -18.29 7.87
N GLN A 51 26.75 -19.25 7.05
CA GLN A 51 25.86 -18.97 5.93
C GLN A 51 24.49 -18.45 6.38
N LEU A 52 23.91 -19.03 7.44
CA LEU A 52 22.65 -18.56 8.01
C LEU A 52 22.80 -17.15 8.59
N GLN A 53 23.86 -16.89 9.35
CA GLN A 53 24.15 -15.54 9.87
C GLN A 53 24.32 -14.52 8.74
N ALA A 54 25.00 -14.89 7.65
CA ALA A 54 25.15 -14.02 6.50
C ALA A 54 23.82 -13.77 5.76
N ILE A 55 22.89 -14.72 5.77
CA ILE A 55 21.54 -14.54 5.24
C ILE A 55 20.74 -13.61 6.16
N ASP A 56 20.79 -13.80 7.48
CA ASP A 56 20.09 -12.97 8.46
C ASP A 56 20.57 -11.52 8.41
N ALA A 57 21.89 -11.29 8.36
CA ALA A 57 22.45 -9.95 8.19
C ALA A 57 21.96 -9.27 6.90
N ARG A 58 21.93 -10.01 5.78
CA ARG A 58 21.39 -9.50 4.51
C ARG A 58 19.90 -9.21 4.58
N ASN A 59 19.13 -10.04 5.28
CA ASN A 59 17.70 -9.82 5.48
C ASN A 59 17.44 -8.60 6.35
N GLU A 60 18.16 -8.44 7.46
CA GLU A 60 18.07 -7.26 8.32
C GLU A 60 18.40 -5.98 7.55
N GLN A 61 19.45 -6.02 6.72
CA GLN A 61 19.82 -4.88 5.88
C GLN A 61 18.70 -4.54 4.90
N ARG A 62 18.14 -5.53 4.20
CA ARG A 62 16.99 -5.32 3.29
C ARG A 62 15.77 -4.77 4.01
N ILE A 63 15.47 -5.26 5.21
CA ILE A 63 14.35 -4.76 6.03
C ILE A 63 14.59 -3.29 6.40
N LYS A 64 15.82 -2.92 6.79
CA LYS A 64 16.18 -1.52 7.09
C LYS A 64 16.04 -0.63 5.84
N GLU A 65 16.55 -1.06 4.69
CA GLU A 65 16.46 -0.33 3.41
C GLU A 65 15.02 -0.17 2.92
N LEU A 66 14.19 -1.22 3.05
CA LEU A 66 12.77 -1.13 2.74
C LEU A 66 12.06 -0.19 3.72
N GLY A 67 12.38 -0.26 5.01
CA GLY A 67 11.83 0.64 6.03
C GLY A 67 12.17 2.10 5.77
N THR A 68 13.41 2.42 5.40
CA THR A 68 13.80 3.79 5.03
C THR A 68 13.12 4.24 3.75
N SER A 69 13.03 3.37 2.74
CA SER A 69 12.34 3.68 1.46
C SER A 69 10.84 3.95 1.67
N ILE A 70 10.16 3.13 2.47
CA ILE A 70 8.74 3.33 2.82
C ILE A 70 8.57 4.65 3.57
N LYS A 71 9.45 4.93 4.54
CA LYS A 71 9.39 6.18 5.31
C LYS A 71 9.58 7.40 4.39
N GLU A 72 10.50 7.34 3.45
CA GLU A 72 10.72 8.42 2.49
C GLU A 72 9.54 8.57 1.52
N GLN A 73 8.97 7.47 1.02
CA GLN A 73 7.76 7.50 0.20
C GLN A 73 6.57 8.14 0.93
N MET A 74 6.37 7.80 2.21
CA MET A 74 5.33 8.43 3.03
C MET A 74 5.58 9.93 3.23
N ARG A 75 6.84 10.34 3.44
CA ARG A 75 7.22 11.76 3.54
C ARG A 75 6.92 12.51 2.24
N VAL A 76 7.35 11.98 1.10
CA VAL A 76 7.09 12.58 -0.22
C VAL A 76 5.59 12.66 -0.52
N GLN A 77 4.80 11.63 -0.19
CA GLN A 77 3.34 11.69 -0.32
C GLN A 77 2.70 12.76 0.59
N SER A 78 3.22 12.94 1.82
CA SER A 78 2.74 13.97 2.73
C SER A 78 3.07 15.38 2.24
N GLU A 79 4.25 15.57 1.65
CA GLU A 79 4.70 16.86 1.10
C GLU A 79 3.96 17.22 -0.20
N ALA A 80 3.67 16.24 -1.06
CA ALA A 80 2.86 16.44 -2.26
C ALA A 80 1.41 16.89 -1.95
N GLY A 81 0.93 16.67 -0.71
CA GLY A 81 -0.36 17.16 -0.23
C GLY A 81 -0.36 18.62 0.28
N LEU A 82 0.82 19.23 0.48
CA LEU A 82 0.94 20.57 1.10
C LEU A 82 0.53 21.70 0.16
N VAL A 83 0.64 21.50 -1.15
CA VAL A 83 0.28 22.52 -2.15
C VAL A 83 -1.02 22.12 -2.84
N PRO A 84 -2.03 23.00 -2.88
CA PRO A 84 -3.26 22.68 -3.58
C PRO A 84 -3.00 22.45 -5.07
N PRO A 85 -3.66 21.47 -5.70
CA PRO A 85 -3.58 21.29 -7.13
C PRO A 85 -4.06 22.56 -7.85
N GLN A 86 -3.55 22.83 -9.04
CA GLN A 86 -4.05 23.91 -9.91
C GLN A 86 -5.41 23.55 -10.51
N TYR A 87 -6.38 23.24 -9.65
CA TYR A 87 -7.72 22.84 -10.06
C TYR A 87 -8.44 24.00 -10.75
N ARG A 88 -9.19 23.69 -11.80
CA ARG A 88 -10.01 24.63 -12.55
C ARG A 88 -11.41 24.06 -12.66
N MET A 89 -12.41 24.79 -12.18
CA MET A 89 -13.80 24.32 -12.30
C MET A 89 -14.19 24.20 -13.78
N CYS A 90 -14.83 23.10 -14.14
CA CYS A 90 -15.20 22.74 -15.50
C CYS A 90 -16.23 23.73 -16.07
N ARG A 91 -15.86 24.46 -17.12
CA ARG A 91 -16.74 25.48 -17.76
C ARG A 91 -17.83 24.87 -18.65
N ALA A 92 -17.74 23.58 -18.93
CA ALA A 92 -18.74 22.85 -19.71
C ALA A 92 -19.97 22.42 -18.88
N VAL A 93 -19.90 22.47 -17.54
CA VAL A 93 -21.03 22.13 -16.65
C VAL A 93 -22.19 23.12 -16.86
N ARG A 94 -23.35 22.61 -17.29
CA ARG A 94 -24.56 23.41 -17.61
C ARG A 94 -25.81 23.04 -16.80
N THR A 95 -25.76 21.96 -16.03
CA THR A 95 -26.90 21.47 -15.25
C THR A 95 -26.57 21.44 -13.77
N VAL A 96 -27.60 21.48 -12.93
CA VAL A 96 -27.47 21.27 -11.47
C VAL A 96 -26.86 19.90 -11.18
N GLU A 97 -27.23 18.86 -11.93
CA GLU A 97 -26.72 17.51 -11.75
C GLU A 97 -25.22 17.41 -12.05
N ASP A 98 -24.76 17.94 -13.19
CA ASP A 98 -23.34 17.96 -13.55
C ASP A 98 -22.52 18.76 -12.52
N LEU A 99 -23.09 19.86 -12.02
CA LEU A 99 -22.46 20.67 -10.98
C LEU A 99 -22.38 19.88 -9.66
N TRP A 100 -23.45 19.21 -9.27
CA TRP A 100 -23.47 18.37 -8.09
C TRP A 100 -22.43 17.26 -8.17
N ARG A 101 -22.28 16.63 -9.33
CA ARG A 101 -21.26 15.62 -9.59
C ARG A 101 -19.85 16.18 -9.49
N GLU A 102 -19.58 17.34 -10.08
CA GLU A 102 -18.30 18.05 -9.90
C GLU A 102 -18.01 18.35 -8.42
N TRP A 103 -19.07 18.68 -7.66
CA TRP A 103 -18.95 19.07 -6.28
C TRP A 103 -18.68 17.89 -5.33
N THR A 104 -19.36 16.76 -5.53
CA THR A 104 -19.33 15.62 -4.60
C THR A 104 -18.36 14.52 -5.03
N VAL A 105 -18.30 14.21 -6.32
CA VAL A 105 -17.51 13.09 -6.86
C VAL A 105 -16.26 13.59 -7.58
N GLY A 106 -16.36 14.69 -8.32
CA GLY A 106 -15.33 15.18 -9.23
C GLY A 106 -15.61 14.79 -10.68
N LEU A 107 -14.79 15.34 -11.59
CA LEU A 107 -14.91 15.15 -13.04
C LEU A 107 -13.54 14.85 -13.66
N GLN A 108 -13.49 14.00 -14.69
CA GLN A 108 -12.27 13.73 -15.47
C GLN A 108 -11.05 13.31 -14.62
N GLY A 109 -11.28 12.49 -13.58
CA GLY A 109 -10.22 12.04 -12.66
C GLY A 109 -9.69 13.14 -11.72
N GLN A 110 -10.27 14.34 -11.75
CA GLN A 110 -9.96 15.42 -10.81
C GLN A 110 -10.70 15.21 -9.48
N PRO A 111 -10.15 15.69 -8.36
CA PRO A 111 -10.83 15.65 -7.07
C PRO A 111 -12.15 16.44 -7.11
N SER A 112 -13.07 16.07 -6.22
CA SER A 112 -14.31 16.83 -6.03
C SER A 112 -14.06 18.17 -5.35
N ILE A 113 -14.94 19.14 -5.58
CA ILE A 113 -14.81 20.46 -4.94
C ILE A 113 -14.91 20.35 -3.41
N SER A 114 -15.79 19.47 -2.89
CA SER A 114 -15.86 19.18 -1.46
C SER A 114 -14.55 18.64 -0.89
N GLU A 115 -13.86 17.77 -1.65
CA GLU A 115 -12.56 17.24 -1.24
C GLU A 115 -11.48 18.33 -1.25
N LEU A 116 -11.52 19.23 -2.24
CA LEU A 116 -10.62 20.38 -2.30
C LEU A 116 -10.84 21.32 -1.11
N ASP A 117 -12.10 21.62 -0.78
CA ASP A 117 -12.46 22.46 0.37
C ASP A 117 -12.03 21.81 1.69
N ARG A 118 -12.17 20.48 1.82
CA ARG A 118 -11.76 19.75 3.03
C ARG A 118 -10.24 19.75 3.23
N ARG A 119 -9.46 19.57 2.17
CA ARG A 119 -8.00 19.46 2.25
C ARG A 119 -7.29 20.82 2.28
N TRP A 120 -7.77 21.80 1.52
CA TRP A 120 -7.08 23.07 1.30
C TRP A 120 -7.93 24.31 1.63
N GLY A 121 -9.21 24.17 1.94
CA GLY A 121 -10.09 25.29 2.27
C GLY A 121 -10.19 26.30 1.12
N SER A 122 -10.02 27.60 1.40
CA SER A 122 -10.02 28.63 0.36
C SER A 122 -8.70 28.73 -0.42
N THR A 123 -7.61 28.11 0.06
CA THR A 123 -6.27 28.29 -0.51
C THR A 123 -6.16 27.71 -1.91
N TRP A 124 -6.85 26.61 -2.22
CA TRP A 124 -6.83 26.04 -3.56
C TRP A 124 -7.37 27.01 -4.61
N ARG A 125 -8.24 27.95 -4.25
CA ARG A 125 -8.79 28.97 -5.17
C ARG A 125 -8.21 30.37 -4.94
N ALA A 126 -7.33 30.55 -3.97
CA ALA A 126 -6.74 31.85 -3.64
C ALA A 126 -5.90 32.39 -4.82
N GLY A 127 -5.87 33.72 -4.98
CA GLY A 127 -5.15 34.40 -6.07
C GLY A 127 -5.76 34.25 -7.47
N ARG A 128 -6.78 33.39 -7.66
CA ARG A 128 -7.39 33.11 -8.97
C ARG A 128 -8.81 33.68 -9.03
N ARG A 129 -8.92 34.95 -9.47
CA ARG A 129 -10.18 35.72 -9.47
C ARG A 129 -11.34 35.00 -10.18
N SER A 130 -11.07 34.34 -11.31
CA SER A 130 -12.07 33.55 -12.04
C SER A 130 -12.59 32.39 -11.19
N GLU A 131 -11.71 31.61 -10.56
CA GLU A 131 -12.12 30.47 -9.72
C GLU A 131 -12.90 30.93 -8.49
N LEU A 132 -12.52 32.05 -7.87
CA LEU A 132 -13.26 32.63 -6.76
C LEU A 132 -14.69 33.03 -7.15
N GLN A 133 -14.86 33.67 -8.32
CA GLN A 133 -16.17 34.09 -8.83
C GLN A 133 -17.06 32.89 -9.16
N TRP A 134 -16.50 31.90 -9.86
CA TRP A 134 -17.21 30.70 -10.26
C TRP A 134 -17.59 29.83 -9.07
N TYR A 135 -16.67 29.64 -8.12
CA TYR A 135 -16.96 28.95 -6.86
C TYR A 135 -18.11 29.64 -6.14
N SER A 136 -18.05 30.96 -5.95
CA SER A 136 -19.08 31.72 -5.25
C SER A 136 -20.44 31.65 -5.94
N LEU A 137 -20.47 31.66 -7.29
CA LEU A 137 -21.70 31.56 -8.07
C LEU A 137 -22.32 30.16 -7.96
N ARG A 138 -21.51 29.12 -8.18
CA ARG A 138 -21.95 27.72 -8.14
C ARG A 138 -22.31 27.24 -6.73
N LEU A 139 -21.67 27.79 -5.71
CA LEU A 139 -21.99 27.52 -4.30
C LEU A 139 -23.46 27.86 -3.95
N GLU A 140 -24.10 28.79 -4.67
CA GLU A 140 -25.51 29.10 -4.44
C GLU A 140 -26.43 27.91 -4.74
N VAL A 141 -26.07 27.05 -5.71
CA VAL A 141 -26.79 25.81 -6.00
C VAL A 141 -26.64 24.82 -4.84
N ILE A 142 -25.41 24.61 -4.37
CA ILE A 142 -25.10 23.68 -3.28
C ILE A 142 -25.82 24.10 -1.98
N LYS A 143 -25.77 25.39 -1.66
CA LYS A 143 -26.51 25.95 -0.52
C LYS A 143 -28.00 25.70 -0.63
N GLU A 144 -28.56 25.85 -1.83
CA GLU A 144 -29.99 25.62 -2.05
C GLU A 144 -30.36 24.14 -1.95
N ILE A 145 -29.50 23.22 -2.43
CA ILE A 145 -29.67 21.77 -2.25
C ILE A 145 -29.72 21.42 -0.75
N THR A 146 -28.71 21.86 0.01
CA THR A 146 -28.67 21.63 1.46
C THR A 146 -29.89 22.25 2.16
N ARG A 147 -30.33 23.45 1.74
CA ARG A 147 -31.54 24.09 2.29
C ARG A 147 -32.80 23.27 2.01
N ILE A 148 -32.99 22.79 0.78
CA ILE A 148 -34.16 21.97 0.40
C ILE A 148 -34.13 20.65 1.17
N SER A 149 -32.97 20.00 1.23
CA SER A 149 -32.74 18.77 1.99
C SER A 149 -33.16 18.93 3.46
N GLN A 150 -32.64 19.97 4.14
CA GLN A 150 -32.97 20.25 5.53
C GLN A 150 -34.45 20.60 5.75
N ALA A 151 -35.01 21.46 4.89
CA ALA A 151 -36.41 21.89 5.02
C ALA A 151 -37.41 20.75 4.80
N ARG A 152 -37.09 19.79 3.92
CA ARG A 152 -37.95 18.65 3.59
C ARG A 152 -37.58 17.37 4.33
N ARG A 153 -36.48 17.36 5.08
CA ARG A 153 -35.89 16.18 5.74
C ARG A 153 -35.67 15.02 4.76
N THR A 154 -35.17 15.34 3.57
CA THR A 154 -34.82 14.34 2.53
C THR A 154 -33.30 14.26 2.36
N SER A 155 -32.81 13.29 1.58
CA SER A 155 -31.38 13.28 1.21
C SER A 155 -30.99 14.47 0.34
N GLU A 156 -29.70 14.80 0.30
CA GLU A 156 -29.16 15.85 -0.57
C GLU A 156 -29.30 15.49 -2.06
N GLU A 157 -29.18 14.20 -2.41
CA GLU A 157 -29.41 13.71 -3.77
C GLU A 157 -30.86 13.92 -4.20
N ALA A 158 -31.83 13.67 -3.32
CA ALA A 158 -33.24 13.92 -3.62
C ALA A 158 -33.53 15.42 -3.78
N ALA A 159 -32.91 16.27 -2.96
CA ALA A 159 -32.99 17.72 -3.08
C ALA A 159 -32.33 18.25 -4.37
N MET A 160 -31.21 17.64 -4.78
CA MET A 160 -30.53 17.91 -6.04
C MET A 160 -31.45 17.63 -7.23
N TRP A 161 -32.10 16.46 -7.28
CA TRP A 161 -33.02 16.12 -8.36
C TRP A 161 -34.19 17.10 -8.46
N GLN A 162 -34.75 17.52 -7.33
CA GLN A 162 -35.80 18.54 -7.29
C GLN A 162 -35.32 19.87 -7.87
N LEU A 163 -34.12 20.31 -7.48
CA LEU A 163 -33.55 21.56 -7.96
C LEU A 163 -33.16 21.49 -9.45
N SER A 164 -32.70 20.33 -9.92
CA SER A 164 -32.42 20.07 -11.34
C SER A 164 -33.68 20.15 -12.20
N GLN A 165 -34.77 19.50 -11.76
CA GLN A 165 -36.06 19.60 -12.44
C GLN A 165 -36.56 21.05 -12.48
N GLN A 166 -36.39 21.82 -11.40
CA GLN A 166 -36.74 23.24 -11.37
C GLN A 166 -35.95 24.06 -12.39
N GLN A 167 -34.63 23.82 -12.53
CA GLN A 167 -33.82 24.48 -13.55
C GLN A 167 -34.35 24.18 -14.97
N GLN A 168 -34.66 22.91 -15.24
CA GLN A 168 -35.17 22.44 -16.53
C GLN A 168 -36.54 23.04 -16.87
N GLN A 169 -37.46 23.08 -15.91
CA GLN A 169 -38.79 23.70 -16.08
C GLN A 169 -38.70 25.20 -16.37
N GLN A 170 -37.75 25.89 -15.73
CA GLN A 170 -37.50 27.31 -15.99
C GLN A 170 -36.74 27.57 -17.31
N ARG A 171 -36.28 26.51 -17.99
CA ARG A 171 -35.54 26.54 -19.27
C ARG A 171 -34.42 27.58 -19.27
N CYS A 172 -33.65 27.64 -18.18
CA CYS A 172 -32.61 28.64 -17.99
C CYS A 172 -31.20 28.02 -17.86
N SER A 173 -30.19 28.79 -18.23
CA SER A 173 -28.80 28.38 -18.04
C SER A 173 -28.46 28.28 -16.56
N LEU A 174 -27.49 27.42 -16.22
CA LEU A 174 -27.02 27.27 -14.84
C LEU A 174 -26.59 28.62 -14.24
N ASP A 175 -25.87 29.45 -14.99
CA ASP A 175 -25.41 30.75 -14.48
C ASP A 175 -26.57 31.71 -14.18
N LEU A 176 -27.59 31.72 -15.04
CA LEU A 176 -28.80 32.52 -14.78
C LEU A 176 -29.55 31.97 -13.56
N PHE A 177 -29.63 30.65 -13.42
CA PHE A 177 -30.24 29.98 -12.28
C PHE A 177 -29.52 30.33 -10.97
N CYS A 178 -28.19 30.22 -10.93
CA CYS A 178 -27.36 30.62 -9.78
C CYS A 178 -27.60 32.09 -9.38
N LYS A 179 -27.66 33.01 -10.37
CA LYS A 179 -27.94 34.43 -10.11
C LYS A 179 -29.33 34.63 -9.50
N ARG A 180 -30.35 33.91 -9.97
CA ARG A 180 -31.71 33.93 -9.42
C ARG A 180 -31.74 33.41 -7.98
N LEU A 181 -31.08 32.29 -7.69
CA LEU A 181 -30.96 31.76 -6.33
C LEU A 181 -30.33 32.78 -5.37
N ARG A 182 -29.24 33.42 -5.80
CA ARG A 182 -28.59 34.47 -5.02
C ARG A 182 -29.52 35.66 -4.74
N ALA A 183 -30.27 36.10 -5.75
CA ALA A 183 -31.21 37.22 -5.61
C ALA A 183 -32.35 36.87 -4.64
N ALA A 184 -32.96 35.68 -4.79
CA ALA A 184 -34.03 35.19 -3.92
C ALA A 184 -33.57 35.08 -2.47
N ARG A 185 -32.32 34.68 -2.22
CA ARG A 185 -31.75 34.58 -0.86
C ARG A 185 -31.56 35.94 -0.18
N LYS A 186 -31.34 37.02 -0.94
CA LYS A 186 -31.23 38.39 -0.38
C LYS A 186 -32.57 39.00 0.02
N GLN A 187 -33.68 38.45 -0.48
CA GLN A 187 -35.04 38.95 -0.24
C GLN A 187 -35.75 38.22 0.91
N ARG A 188 -35.14 37.18 1.48
CA ARG A 188 -35.62 36.43 2.64
C ARG A 188 -34.90 36.92 3.87
#